data_AF-A0A2A4N4G0-F1
#
_entry.id   AF-A0A2A4N4G0-F1
#
_cell.length_a   1.000
_cell.length_b   1.000
_cell.length_c   1.000
_cell.angle_alpha   90.00
_cell.angle_beta   90.00
_cell.angle_gamma   90.00
#
_symmetry.space_group_name_H-M   'P 1'
#
loop_
_entity.id
_entity.type
_entity.pdbx_description
1 polymer ?
#
loop_
_entity_poly.entity_id
_entity_poly.type
_entity_poly.pdbx_seq_one_letter_code
_entity_poly.pdbx_strand_id
1 'polypeptide(L)'
;MTASQPKQIWWTPDELAAAGLPEMPGSRRGINLLADRLGWRETPGCAQRKPGRGGGWQYHWSVLPLAAQRKLLADAADAPDAHADRGTAWAEFDGLPNAAKAKAAERLKSLQVAETLHRAGATHVHAMSQAARMAGVSVRTLYNWLEMIEGIAPEDRLAYLVPRNRLVQKSGVDSTNARPFNARPFMEFLKALYLRLEQPTFRQCHRTACAQAKA
;
A
#
# COMPACT_ATOMS: atom_id res chain seq x y z
N MET A 1 -2.96 -12.55 -15.40
CA MET A 1 -4.05 -13.17 -14.62
C MET A 1 -5.25 -12.23 -14.67
N THR A 2 -6.48 -12.70 -14.90
CA THR A 2 -7.64 -11.81 -14.98
C THR A 2 -7.95 -11.25 -13.59
N ALA A 3 -7.93 -9.93 -13.42
CA ALA A 3 -8.33 -9.29 -12.17
C ALA A 3 -9.78 -9.69 -11.84
N SER A 4 -10.03 -10.21 -10.64
CA SER A 4 -11.38 -10.61 -10.22
C SER A 4 -12.24 -9.43 -9.76
N GLN A 5 -11.61 -8.28 -9.49
CA GLN A 5 -12.25 -7.04 -9.08
C GLN A 5 -11.47 -5.83 -9.63
N PRO A 6 -12.16 -4.73 -9.99
CA PRO A 6 -11.50 -3.50 -10.39
C PRO A 6 -10.88 -2.77 -9.21
N LYS A 7 -9.92 -1.87 -9.48
CA LYS A 7 -9.19 -1.07 -8.47
C LYS A 7 -10.10 -0.25 -7.56
N GLN A 8 -11.21 0.26 -8.09
CA GLN A 8 -12.24 0.98 -7.34
C GLN A 8 -13.55 0.20 -7.36
N ILE A 9 -14.03 -0.16 -6.18
CA ILE A 9 -15.21 -1.00 -5.98
C ILE A 9 -16.50 -0.17 -5.91
N TRP A 10 -16.45 0.98 -5.24
CA TRP A 10 -17.59 1.86 -5.00
C TRP A 10 -17.44 3.16 -5.75
N TRP A 11 -18.46 3.53 -6.52
CA TRP A 11 -18.43 4.67 -7.41
C TRP A 11 -19.53 5.67 -7.07
N THR A 12 -19.20 6.96 -7.09
CA THR A 12 -20.22 8.01 -7.04
C THR A 12 -20.79 8.30 -8.43
N PRO A 13 -22.03 8.83 -8.55
CA PRO A 13 -22.59 9.26 -9.83
C PRO A 13 -21.75 10.32 -10.55
N ASP A 14 -21.04 11.16 -9.81
CA ASP A 14 -20.14 12.16 -10.39
C ASP A 14 -18.88 11.50 -10.99
N GLU A 15 -18.30 10.52 -10.27
CA GLU A 15 -17.16 9.74 -10.76
C GLU A 15 -17.52 8.89 -11.98
N LEU A 16 -18.69 8.24 -11.99
CA LEU A 16 -19.16 7.45 -13.13
C LEU A 16 -19.37 8.33 -14.39
N ALA A 17 -19.81 9.57 -14.21
CA ALA A 17 -19.96 10.52 -15.32
C ALA A 17 -18.60 10.92 -15.88
N ALA A 18 -17.64 11.19 -14.99
CA ALA A 18 -16.28 11.59 -15.35
C ALA A 18 -15.47 10.44 -15.97
N ALA A 19 -15.73 9.19 -15.57
CA ALA A 19 -14.99 8.02 -16.03
C ALA A 19 -15.20 7.68 -17.52
N GLY A 20 -16.24 8.22 -18.16
CA GLY A 20 -16.49 8.00 -19.60
C GLY A 20 -16.55 6.51 -19.96
N LEU A 21 -17.24 5.72 -19.12
CA LEU A 21 -17.37 4.28 -19.33
C LEU A 21 -18.33 3.99 -20.51
N PRO A 22 -18.09 2.92 -21.27
CA PRO A 22 -18.98 2.55 -22.37
C PRO A 22 -20.39 2.26 -21.84
N GLU A 23 -21.40 2.70 -22.60
CA GLU A 23 -22.83 2.59 -22.25
C GLU A 23 -23.26 3.34 -20.98
N MET A 24 -22.40 4.24 -20.47
CA MET A 24 -22.71 5.06 -19.29
C MET A 24 -23.01 6.51 -19.70
N PRO A 25 -24.03 7.16 -19.09
CA PRO A 25 -24.30 8.57 -19.33
C PRO A 25 -23.18 9.47 -18.80
N GLY A 26 -22.75 10.46 -19.59
CA GLY A 26 -21.70 11.41 -19.19
C GLY A 26 -22.16 12.50 -18.21
N SER A 27 -23.29 12.34 -17.52
CA SER A 27 -23.78 13.31 -16.54
C SER A 27 -24.34 12.62 -15.30
N ARG A 28 -24.12 13.25 -14.14
CA ARG A 28 -24.64 12.80 -12.84
C ARG A 28 -26.16 12.52 -12.89
N ARG A 29 -26.92 13.40 -13.54
CA ARG A 29 -28.38 13.24 -13.71
C ARG A 29 -28.71 12.00 -14.53
N GLY A 30 -28.01 11.78 -15.65
CA GLY A 30 -28.21 10.61 -16.49
C GLY A 30 -27.93 9.30 -15.75
N ILE A 31 -26.90 9.28 -14.91
CA ILE A 31 -26.56 8.09 -14.11
C ILE A 31 -27.60 7.80 -13.04
N ASN A 32 -28.15 8.82 -12.37
CA ASN A 32 -29.23 8.61 -11.42
C ASN A 32 -30.49 8.07 -12.11
N LEU A 33 -30.84 8.58 -13.29
CA LEU A 33 -31.95 8.03 -14.07
C LEU A 33 -31.70 6.58 -14.50
N LEU A 34 -30.46 6.25 -14.88
CA LEU A 34 -30.08 4.88 -15.21
C LEU A 34 -30.17 3.95 -13.98
N ALA A 35 -29.70 4.42 -12.83
CA ALA A 35 -29.76 3.68 -11.57
C ALA A 35 -31.20 3.42 -11.10
N ASP A 36 -32.09 4.40 -11.29
CA ASP A 36 -33.51 4.25 -10.99
C ASP A 36 -34.17 3.29 -12.00
N ARG A 37 -33.86 3.40 -13.30
CA ARG A 37 -34.38 2.51 -14.36
C ARG A 37 -33.95 1.05 -14.18
N LEU A 38 -32.72 0.81 -13.76
CA LEU A 38 -32.13 -0.52 -13.58
C LEU A 38 -32.24 -1.03 -12.14
N GLY A 39 -32.93 -0.31 -11.24
CA GLY A 39 -33.20 -0.75 -9.89
C GLY A 39 -31.95 -0.93 -9.01
N TRP A 40 -30.86 -0.19 -9.26
CA TRP A 40 -29.59 -0.40 -8.54
C TRP A 40 -29.70 -0.22 -7.03
N ARG A 41 -30.65 0.62 -6.58
CA ARG A 41 -30.93 0.88 -5.16
C ARG A 41 -31.75 -0.21 -4.49
N GLU A 42 -32.45 -1.01 -5.27
CA GLU A 42 -33.29 -2.11 -4.81
C GLU A 42 -32.46 -3.40 -4.67
N THR A 43 -31.37 -3.51 -5.43
CA THR A 43 -30.44 -4.64 -5.33
C THR A 43 -29.67 -4.60 -4.00
N PRO A 44 -29.81 -5.61 -3.13
CA PRO A 44 -29.16 -5.63 -1.82
C PRO A 44 -27.63 -5.61 -1.97
N GLY A 45 -26.96 -4.78 -1.15
CA GLY A 45 -25.50 -4.68 -1.13
C GLY A 45 -24.87 -3.96 -2.33
N CYS A 46 -25.67 -3.43 -3.27
CA CYS A 46 -25.14 -2.77 -4.47
C CYS A 46 -25.27 -1.25 -4.46
N ALA A 47 -26.03 -0.69 -3.51
CA ALA A 47 -26.14 0.75 -3.29
C ALA A 47 -25.88 1.08 -1.83
N GLN A 48 -25.08 2.12 -1.61
CA GLN A 48 -24.74 2.62 -0.28
C GLN A 48 -24.88 4.14 -0.24
N ARG A 49 -25.18 4.70 0.94
CA ARG A 49 -25.12 6.14 1.15
C ARG A 49 -23.70 6.56 1.51
N LYS A 50 -23.20 7.60 0.83
CA LYS A 50 -21.89 8.18 1.11
C LYS A 50 -21.85 8.67 2.57
N PRO A 51 -20.84 8.29 3.36
CA PRO A 51 -20.67 8.82 4.71
C PRO A 51 -20.30 10.31 4.67
N GLY A 52 -20.97 11.14 5.47
CA GLY A 52 -20.71 12.59 5.60
C GLY A 52 -21.91 13.50 5.33
N ARG A 53 -21.75 14.82 5.56
CA ARG A 53 -22.78 15.84 5.23
C ARG A 53 -22.95 15.93 3.72
N GLY A 54 -24.16 15.65 3.22
CA GLY A 54 -24.49 15.73 1.79
C GLY A 54 -24.97 14.42 1.14
N GLY A 55 -24.98 13.30 1.87
CA GLY A 55 -25.86 12.13 1.65
C GLY A 55 -26.11 11.65 0.21
N GLY A 56 -25.07 11.58 -0.64
CA GLY A 56 -25.18 11.05 -2.00
C GLY A 56 -25.21 9.51 -2.05
N TRP A 57 -25.66 8.94 -3.16
CA TRP A 57 -25.58 7.50 -3.42
C TRP A 57 -24.21 7.11 -3.95
N GLN A 58 -23.78 5.90 -3.63
CA GLN A 58 -22.65 5.19 -4.23
C GLN A 58 -23.15 3.85 -4.74
N TYR A 59 -22.64 3.42 -5.89
CA TYR A 59 -23.01 2.16 -6.54
C TYR A 59 -21.80 1.24 -6.64
N HIS A 60 -22.04 -0.05 -6.45
CA HIS A 60 -21.03 -1.08 -6.59
C HIS A 60 -20.73 -1.34 -8.09
N TRP A 61 -19.48 -1.62 -8.45
CA TRP A 61 -19.11 -1.84 -9.85
C TRP A 61 -19.89 -2.98 -10.54
N SER A 62 -20.37 -3.97 -9.76
CA SER A 62 -21.12 -5.13 -10.29
C SER A 62 -22.52 -4.80 -10.82
N VAL A 63 -23.10 -3.64 -10.49
CA VAL A 63 -24.41 -3.23 -11.05
C VAL A 63 -24.29 -2.42 -12.34
N LEU A 64 -23.07 -2.04 -12.72
CA LEU A 64 -22.82 -1.33 -13.97
C LEU A 64 -23.10 -2.24 -15.18
N PRO A 65 -23.41 -1.69 -16.36
CA PRO A 65 -23.54 -2.47 -17.58
C PRO A 65 -22.29 -3.32 -17.87
N LEU A 66 -22.48 -4.47 -18.53
CA LEU A 66 -21.39 -5.43 -18.79
C LEU A 66 -20.22 -4.80 -19.56
N ALA A 67 -20.50 -3.88 -20.49
CA ALA A 67 -19.47 -3.15 -21.22
C ALA A 67 -18.59 -2.31 -20.28
N ALA A 68 -19.21 -1.60 -19.33
CA ALA A 68 -18.50 -0.81 -18.33
C ALA A 68 -17.68 -1.70 -17.39
N GLN A 69 -18.24 -2.83 -16.95
CA GLN A 69 -17.52 -3.81 -16.13
C GLN A 69 -16.27 -4.35 -16.84
N ARG A 70 -16.40 -4.74 -18.11
CA ARG A 70 -15.28 -5.24 -18.92
C ARG A 70 -14.16 -4.22 -19.04
N LYS A 71 -14.49 -2.95 -19.30
CA LYS A 71 -13.51 -1.87 -19.35
C LYS A 71 -12.80 -1.71 -18.00
N LEU A 72 -13.56 -1.66 -16.90
CA LEU A 72 -12.97 -1.53 -15.55
C LEU A 72 -12.05 -2.70 -15.19
N LEU A 73 -12.37 -3.92 -15.62
CA LEU A 73 -11.54 -5.10 -15.40
C LEU A 73 -10.30 -5.12 -16.31
N ALA A 74 -10.42 -4.63 -17.55
CA ALA A 74 -9.29 -4.46 -18.45
C ALA A 74 -8.32 -3.38 -17.94
N ASP A 75 -8.83 -2.21 -17.55
CA ASP A 75 -8.03 -1.13 -16.96
C ASP A 75 -7.35 -1.56 -15.65
N ALA A 76 -7.99 -2.43 -14.88
CA ALA A 76 -7.39 -3.02 -13.68
C ALA A 76 -6.33 -4.08 -13.97
N ALA A 77 -6.37 -4.73 -15.14
CA ALA A 77 -5.36 -5.67 -15.59
C ALA A 77 -4.17 -4.96 -16.26
N ASP A 78 -4.43 -3.85 -16.96
CA ASP A 78 -3.44 -3.05 -17.71
C ASP A 78 -2.78 -1.95 -16.88
N ALA A 79 -3.17 -1.76 -15.62
CA ALA A 79 -2.45 -0.90 -14.70
C ALA A 79 -1.32 -1.71 -14.03
N PRO A 80 -0.08 -1.73 -14.57
CA PRO A 80 1.04 -1.98 -13.68
C PRO A 80 0.95 -0.88 -12.62
N ASP A 81 0.93 -1.26 -11.33
CA ASP A 81 1.29 -0.31 -10.28
C ASP A 81 2.58 0.35 -10.79
N ALA A 82 2.53 1.66 -11.08
CA ALA A 82 3.66 2.37 -11.65
C ALA A 82 4.83 2.13 -10.70
N HIS A 83 5.75 1.25 -11.10
CA HIS A 83 6.94 0.94 -10.34
C HIS A 83 7.60 2.26 -9.98
N ALA A 84 8.08 2.39 -8.75
CA ALA A 84 8.84 3.58 -8.36
C ALA A 84 9.91 3.85 -9.43
N ASP A 85 10.16 5.12 -9.76
CA ASP A 85 11.19 5.47 -10.72
C ASP A 85 12.51 4.79 -10.35
N ARG A 86 13.26 4.31 -11.35
CA ARG A 86 14.51 3.56 -11.14
C ARG A 86 15.43 4.24 -10.13
N GLY A 87 15.61 5.56 -10.24
CA GLY A 87 16.47 6.32 -9.35
C GLY A 87 15.95 6.33 -7.91
N THR A 88 14.64 6.46 -7.73
CA THR A 88 14.00 6.44 -6.41
C THR A 88 14.06 5.06 -5.76
N ALA A 89 13.80 3.99 -6.52
CA ALA A 89 13.89 2.62 -6.04
C ALA A 89 15.30 2.26 -5.52
N TRP A 90 16.34 2.63 -6.26
CA TRP A 90 17.72 2.40 -5.84
C TRP A 90 18.13 3.27 -4.65
N ALA A 91 17.72 4.54 -4.60
CA ALA A 91 18.00 5.41 -3.46
C ALA A 91 17.36 4.87 -2.17
N GLU A 92 16.12 4.40 -2.24
CA GLU A 92 15.45 3.73 -1.12
C GLU A 92 16.19 2.46 -0.72
N PHE A 93 16.57 1.62 -1.70
CA PHE A 93 17.32 0.40 -1.45
C PHE A 93 18.63 0.69 -0.72
N ASP A 94 19.38 1.69 -1.17
CA ASP A 94 20.68 2.04 -0.61
C ASP A 94 20.60 2.52 0.83
N GLY A 95 19.53 3.22 1.20
CA GLY A 95 19.25 3.67 2.57
C GLY A 95 18.86 2.57 3.55
N LEU A 96 18.62 1.33 3.10
CA LEU A 96 18.15 0.25 3.97
C LEU A 96 19.27 -0.45 4.76
N PRO A 97 18.95 -1.01 5.94
CA PRO A 97 19.88 -1.87 6.67
C PRO A 97 20.27 -3.12 5.88
N ASN A 98 21.49 -3.64 6.12
CA ASN A 98 22.00 -4.86 5.48
C ASN A 98 21.04 -6.07 5.59
N ALA A 99 20.33 -6.20 6.71
CA ALA A 99 19.34 -7.27 6.91
C ALA A 99 18.10 -7.15 6.01
N ALA A 100 17.79 -5.96 5.49
CA ALA A 100 16.72 -5.76 4.51
C ALA A 100 17.22 -6.09 3.10
N LYS A 101 18.43 -5.61 2.75
CA LYS A 101 19.12 -5.92 1.48
C LYS A 101 19.32 -7.43 1.30
N ALA A 102 19.74 -8.13 2.36
CA ALA A 102 19.89 -9.59 2.36
C ALA A 102 18.57 -10.31 2.03
N LYS A 103 17.45 -9.87 2.61
CA LYS A 103 16.13 -10.46 2.30
C LYS A 103 15.70 -10.21 0.87
N ALA A 104 15.96 -9.03 0.31
CA ALA A 104 15.68 -8.75 -1.08
C ALA A 104 16.50 -9.66 -2.02
N ALA A 105 17.79 -9.88 -1.69
CA ALA A 105 18.65 -10.81 -2.41
C ALA A 105 18.17 -12.28 -2.32
N GLU A 106 17.71 -12.73 -1.15
CA GLU A 106 17.12 -14.07 -0.98
C GLU A 106 15.86 -14.27 -1.85
N ARG A 107 15.00 -13.26 -1.92
CA ARG A 107 13.82 -13.27 -2.80
C ARG A 107 14.20 -13.36 -4.27
N LEU A 108 15.17 -12.53 -4.69
CA LEU A 108 15.66 -12.54 -6.06
C LEU A 108 16.27 -13.91 -6.42
N LYS A 109 17.06 -14.49 -5.52
CA LYS A 109 17.62 -15.84 -5.69
C LYS A 109 16.54 -16.90 -5.87
N SER A 110 15.45 -16.81 -5.11
CA SER A 110 14.32 -17.74 -5.21
C SER A 110 13.64 -17.67 -6.59
N LEU A 111 13.46 -16.46 -7.12
CA LEU A 111 12.93 -16.23 -8.47
C LEU A 111 13.89 -16.73 -9.55
N GLN A 112 15.19 -16.48 -9.39
CA GLN A 112 16.22 -16.98 -10.32
C GLN A 112 16.23 -18.52 -10.37
N VAL A 113 16.02 -19.21 -9.25
CA VAL A 113 15.87 -20.68 -9.23
C VAL A 113 14.63 -21.12 -10.03
N ALA A 114 13.52 -20.41 -9.93
CA ALA A 114 12.35 -20.72 -10.76
C ALA A 114 12.66 -20.51 -12.25
N GLU A 115 13.34 -19.41 -12.61
CA GLU A 115 13.73 -19.14 -14.00
C GLU A 115 14.71 -20.18 -14.56
N THR A 116 15.68 -20.65 -13.77
CA THR A 116 16.63 -21.68 -14.22
C THR A 116 15.93 -23.02 -14.43
N LEU A 117 15.03 -23.41 -13.53
CA LEU A 117 14.21 -24.62 -13.70
C LEU A 117 13.33 -24.53 -14.94
N HIS A 118 12.72 -23.37 -15.18
CA HIS A 118 11.91 -23.16 -16.37
C HIS A 118 12.75 -23.24 -17.66
N ARG A 119 13.93 -22.60 -17.67
CA ARG A 119 14.90 -22.70 -18.77
C ARG A 119 15.42 -24.12 -19.00
N ALA A 120 15.50 -24.94 -17.96
CA ALA A 120 15.84 -26.36 -18.05
C ALA A 120 14.70 -27.24 -18.60
N GLY A 121 13.54 -26.65 -18.95
CA GLY A 121 12.42 -27.35 -19.58
C GLY A 121 11.28 -27.71 -18.63
N ALA A 122 11.35 -27.32 -17.35
CA ALA A 122 10.21 -27.49 -16.45
C ALA A 122 9.05 -26.57 -16.87
N THR A 123 7.81 -27.04 -16.69
CA THR A 123 6.65 -26.17 -16.83
C THR A 123 6.72 -25.02 -15.82
N HIS A 124 6.22 -23.84 -16.18
CA HIS A 124 6.27 -22.65 -15.31
C HIS A 124 5.68 -22.92 -13.92
N VAL A 125 4.55 -23.64 -13.86
CA VAL A 125 3.89 -24.03 -12.60
C VAL A 125 4.78 -24.94 -11.76
N HIS A 126 5.44 -25.93 -12.37
CA HIS A 126 6.36 -26.82 -11.66
C HIS A 126 7.58 -26.07 -11.16
N ALA A 127 8.19 -25.22 -11.99
CA ALA A 127 9.35 -24.40 -11.64
C ALA A 127 9.07 -23.49 -10.44
N MET A 128 7.93 -22.77 -10.45
CA MET A 128 7.50 -21.92 -9.34
C MET A 128 7.21 -22.72 -8.07
N SER A 129 6.53 -23.86 -8.20
CA SER A 129 6.24 -24.74 -7.05
C SER A 129 7.51 -25.30 -6.41
N GLN A 130 8.48 -25.69 -7.25
CA GLN A 130 9.75 -26.22 -6.80
C GLN A 130 10.62 -25.15 -6.13
N ALA A 131 10.71 -23.96 -6.73
CA ALA A 131 11.42 -22.83 -6.15
C ALA A 131 10.83 -22.40 -4.80
N ALA A 132 9.50 -22.39 -4.68
CA ALA A 132 8.81 -22.10 -3.42
C ALA A 132 9.18 -23.10 -2.33
N ARG A 133 9.19 -24.39 -2.68
CA ARG A 133 9.59 -25.48 -1.79
C ARG A 133 11.05 -25.33 -1.34
N MET A 134 11.96 -25.01 -2.25
CA MET A 134 13.39 -24.81 -1.93
C MET A 134 13.63 -23.58 -1.05
N ALA A 135 12.86 -22.52 -1.24
CA ALA A 135 12.94 -21.30 -0.44
C ALA A 135 12.14 -21.35 0.86
N GLY A 136 11.35 -22.42 1.10
CA GLY A 136 10.50 -22.56 2.28
C GLY A 136 9.34 -21.56 2.35
N VAL A 137 8.84 -21.08 1.19
CA VAL A 137 7.73 -20.12 1.09
C VAL A 137 6.56 -20.71 0.32
N SER A 138 5.38 -20.08 0.43
CA SER A 138 4.22 -20.50 -0.36
C SER A 138 4.40 -20.12 -1.84
N VAL A 139 3.82 -20.91 -2.74
CA VAL A 139 3.83 -20.61 -4.18
C VAL A 139 3.19 -19.25 -4.48
N ARG A 140 2.11 -18.90 -3.75
CA ARG A 140 1.46 -17.59 -3.82
C ARG A 140 2.44 -16.46 -3.49
N THR A 141 3.29 -16.63 -2.48
CA THR A 141 4.31 -15.64 -2.10
C THR A 141 5.28 -15.37 -3.25
N LEU A 142 5.66 -16.41 -3.98
CA LEU A 142 6.56 -16.31 -5.13
C LEU A 142 5.90 -15.59 -6.32
N TYR A 143 4.62 -15.88 -6.60
CA TYR A 143 3.85 -15.13 -7.60
C TYR A 143 3.70 -13.65 -7.22
N ASN A 144 3.44 -13.34 -5.96
CA ASN A 144 3.40 -11.95 -5.51
C ASN A 144 4.75 -11.23 -5.73
N TRP A 145 5.88 -11.93 -5.54
CA TRP A 145 7.20 -11.34 -5.83
C TRP A 145 7.46 -11.19 -7.32
N LEU A 146 6.93 -12.10 -8.15
CA LEU A 146 6.99 -11.99 -9.60
C LEU A 146 6.19 -10.77 -10.10
N GLU A 147 4.99 -10.56 -9.57
CA GLU A 147 4.16 -9.38 -9.86
C GLU A 147 4.90 -8.07 -9.51
N MET A 148 5.66 -8.06 -8.41
CA MET A 148 6.45 -6.88 -8.02
C MET A 148 7.56 -6.51 -9.02
N ILE A 149 8.02 -7.44 -9.86
CA ILE A 149 9.13 -7.23 -10.80
C ILE A 149 8.69 -7.32 -12.27
N GLU A 150 7.40 -7.52 -12.52
CA GLU A 150 6.85 -7.64 -13.87
C GLU A 150 7.02 -6.31 -14.62
N GLY A 151 7.70 -6.35 -15.77
CA GLY A 151 8.04 -5.15 -16.55
C GLY A 151 9.32 -4.41 -16.12
N ILE A 152 10.04 -4.89 -15.10
CA ILE A 152 11.32 -4.29 -14.66
C ILE A 152 12.51 -5.01 -15.29
N ALA A 153 13.51 -4.23 -15.71
CA ALA A 153 14.77 -4.73 -16.26
C ALA A 153 15.47 -5.68 -15.25
N PRO A 154 16.06 -6.81 -15.70
CA PRO A 154 16.65 -7.81 -14.79
C PRO A 154 17.67 -7.25 -13.80
N GLU A 155 18.44 -6.25 -14.21
CA GLU A 155 19.44 -5.55 -13.39
C GLU A 155 18.87 -4.74 -12.23
N ASP A 156 17.64 -4.22 -12.36
CA ASP A 156 17.04 -3.35 -11.34
C ASP A 156 16.13 -4.10 -10.37
N ARG A 157 15.79 -5.38 -10.63
CA ARG A 157 14.84 -6.18 -9.85
C ARG A 157 15.16 -6.27 -8.36
N LEU A 158 16.43 -6.17 -7.98
CA LEU A 158 16.87 -6.24 -6.59
C LEU A 158 16.23 -5.14 -5.73
N ALA A 159 16.17 -3.91 -6.25
CA ALA A 159 15.64 -2.75 -5.53
C ALA A 159 14.13 -2.88 -5.28
N TYR A 160 13.39 -3.45 -6.22
CA TYR A 160 11.93 -3.61 -6.13
C TYR A 160 11.50 -4.77 -5.22
N LEU A 161 12.37 -5.76 -4.98
CA LEU A 161 12.05 -6.93 -4.15
C LEU A 161 12.14 -6.69 -2.64
N VAL A 162 12.39 -5.46 -2.21
CA VAL A 162 12.46 -5.10 -0.79
C VAL A 162 11.12 -5.36 -0.09
N PRO A 163 11.13 -5.93 1.13
CA PRO A 163 9.91 -6.04 1.95
C PRO A 163 9.27 -4.66 2.19
N ARG A 164 8.04 -4.44 1.66
CA ARG A 164 7.28 -3.17 1.83
C ARG A 164 7.10 -2.74 3.29
N ASN A 165 6.99 -3.70 4.22
CA ASN A 165 6.93 -3.42 5.66
C ASN A 165 8.22 -2.80 6.24
N ARG A 166 9.32 -2.82 5.50
CA ARG A 166 10.56 -2.11 5.83
C ARG A 166 10.79 -0.82 5.00
N LEU A 167 10.08 -0.67 3.87
CA LEU A 167 10.06 0.58 3.08
C LEU A 167 9.21 1.65 3.76
N VAL A 168 8.20 1.22 4.54
CA VAL A 168 7.65 2.07 5.59
C VAL A 168 8.80 2.30 6.58
N GLN A 169 9.54 3.41 6.37
CA GLN A 169 10.13 4.16 7.47
C GLN A 169 9.13 4.04 8.60
N LYS A 170 9.53 3.61 9.80
CA LYS A 170 8.71 3.92 10.97
C LYS A 170 8.45 5.41 10.83
N SER A 171 7.26 5.80 10.39
CA SER A 171 6.76 7.15 10.57
C SER A 171 6.95 7.30 12.06
N GLY A 172 7.98 8.06 12.44
CA GLY A 172 8.34 8.24 13.82
C GLY A 172 7.05 8.67 14.46
N VAL A 173 6.48 7.76 15.27
CA VAL A 173 5.08 7.74 15.71
C VAL A 173 4.44 9.09 15.45
N ASP A 174 3.59 9.16 14.42
CA ASP A 174 2.79 10.34 14.11
C ASP A 174 2.21 10.86 15.43
N SER A 175 2.85 11.92 15.95
CA SER A 175 2.53 12.53 17.22
C SER A 175 1.19 13.27 17.16
N THR A 176 0.49 13.17 16.04
CA THR A 176 -0.84 13.73 15.78
C THR A 176 -1.96 13.08 16.59
N ASN A 177 -1.73 11.92 17.21
CA ASN A 177 -2.63 11.36 18.24
C ASN A 177 -2.00 11.22 19.63
N ALA A 178 -0.75 11.64 19.81
CA ALA A 178 -0.31 12.04 21.13
C ALA A 178 -0.92 13.43 21.37
N ARG A 179 -1.60 13.66 22.49
CA ARG A 179 -1.75 15.03 23.01
C ARG A 179 -0.38 15.70 22.85
N PRO A 180 -0.26 16.95 22.39
CA PRO A 180 1.04 17.60 22.29
C PRO A 180 1.68 17.53 23.66
N PHE A 181 2.58 16.56 23.84
CA PHE A 181 3.43 16.53 25.01
C PHE A 181 4.30 17.75 24.76
N ASN A 182 4.05 18.82 25.51
CA ASN A 182 4.90 20.00 25.51
C ASN A 182 6.24 19.57 26.11
N ALA A 183 7.00 18.78 25.35
CA ALA A 183 8.29 18.23 25.68
C ALA A 183 9.30 19.36 25.92
N ARG A 184 9.04 20.51 25.27
CA ARG A 184 9.94 21.67 25.28
C ARG A 184 10.07 22.30 26.68
N PRO A 185 8.99 22.67 27.39
CA PRO A 185 9.08 23.10 28.80
C PRO A 185 9.76 22.10 29.73
N PHE A 186 9.44 20.80 29.60
CA PHE A 186 10.06 19.76 30.42
C PHE A 186 11.57 19.63 30.16
N MET A 187 11.96 19.63 28.89
CA MET A 187 13.36 19.51 28.48
C MET A 187 14.17 20.76 28.84
N GLU A 188 13.59 21.96 28.74
CA GLU A 188 14.24 23.19 29.18
C GLU A 188 14.45 23.22 30.69
N PHE A 189 13.46 22.78 31.48
CA PHE A 189 13.60 22.65 32.93
C PHE A 189 14.66 21.62 33.31
N LEU A 190 14.67 20.45 32.67
CA LEU A 190 15.68 19.41 32.91
C LEU A 190 17.09 19.90 32.57
N LYS A 191 17.26 20.61 31.44
CA LYS A 191 18.54 21.24 31.05
C LYS A 191 18.98 22.28 32.06
N ALA A 192 18.07 23.14 32.52
CA ALA A 192 18.37 24.15 33.53
C ALA A 192 18.81 23.55 34.87
N LEU A 193 18.27 22.39 35.26
CA LEU A 193 18.72 21.66 36.45
C LEU A 193 20.10 21.03 36.25
N TYR A 194 20.37 20.47 35.07
CA TYR A 194 21.61 19.75 34.78
C TYR A 194 22.81 20.68 34.55
N LEU A 195 22.57 21.86 33.96
CA LEU A 195 23.61 22.84 33.62
C LEU A 195 23.98 23.79 34.78
N ARG A 196 23.57 23.49 36.01
CA ARG A 196 23.96 24.26 37.19
C ARG A 196 25.43 24.03 37.52
N LEU A 197 26.09 25.08 38.02
CA LEU A 197 27.50 25.03 38.45
C LEU A 197 27.78 23.96 39.52
N GLU A 198 26.76 23.58 40.29
CA GLU A 198 26.82 22.48 41.27
C GLU A 198 27.05 21.08 40.64
N GLN A 199 26.95 20.95 39.31
CA GLN A 199 27.09 19.70 38.54
C GLN A 199 26.31 18.50 39.13
N PRO A 200 24.99 18.64 39.36
CA PRO A 200 24.19 17.55 39.88
C PRO A 200 24.14 16.37 38.89
N THR A 201 24.01 15.15 39.42
CA THR A 201 23.91 13.96 38.56
C THR A 201 22.62 13.97 37.74
N PHE A 202 22.69 13.50 36.50
CA PHE A 202 21.53 13.44 35.61
C PHE A 202 20.34 12.71 36.24
N ARG A 203 20.59 11.65 37.01
CA ARG A 203 19.55 10.87 37.72
C ARG A 203 18.76 11.73 38.70
N GLN A 204 19.43 12.63 39.43
CA GLN A 204 18.78 13.53 40.39
C GLN A 204 17.95 14.58 39.65
N CYS A 205 18.51 15.21 38.61
CA CYS A 205 17.80 16.20 37.79
C CYS A 205 16.54 15.60 37.13
N HIS A 206 16.65 14.38 36.59
CA HIS A 206 15.52 13.68 35.97
C HIS A 206 14.42 13.36 36.99
N ARG A 207 14.78 12.89 38.18
CA ARG A 207 13.81 12.64 39.27
C ARG A 207 13.06 13.91 39.67
N THR A 208 13.78 15.02 39.83
CA THR A 208 13.20 16.32 40.20
C THR A 208 12.29 16.86 39.10
N ALA A 209 12.72 16.78 37.83
CA ALA A 209 11.89 17.17 36.69
C ALA A 209 10.60 16.34 36.59
N CYS A 210 10.67 15.02 36.82
CA CYS A 210 9.49 14.16 36.86
C CYS A 210 8.56 14.45 38.04
N ALA A 211 9.09 14.84 39.20
CA ALA A 211 8.26 15.25 40.34
C ALA A 211 7.51 16.55 40.02
N GLN A 212 8.19 17.53 39.43
CA GLN A 212 7.60 18.81 39.04
C GLN A 212 6.52 18.65 37.95
N ALA A 213 6.71 17.72 37.00
CA ALA A 213 5.74 17.49 35.93
C ALA A 213 4.46 16.77 36.38
N LYS A 214 4.45 16.20 37.59
CA LYS A 214 3.29 15.51 38.18
C LYS A 214 2.51 16.39 39.15
N ALA A 215 3.11 17.48 39.64
CA ALA A 215 2.49 18.47 40.51
C ALA A 215 1.66 19.46 39.68
#